data_AF-A0A0D6LRM2-F1
#
_entry.id   AF-A0A0D6LRM2-F1
#
_cell.length_a   1.000
_cell.length_b   1.000
_cell.length_c   1.000
_cell.angle_alpha   90.00
_cell.angle_beta   90.00
_cell.angle_gamma   90.00
#
_symmetry.space_group_name_H-M   'P 1'
#
loop_
_entity.id
_entity.type
_entity.pdbx_description
1 polymer ?
#
loop_
_entity_poly.entity_id
_entity_poly.type
_entity_poly.pdbx_seq_one_letter_code
_entity_poly.pdbx_strand_id
1 'polypeptide(L)'
;MSTSSEQAESDLSSVIPSCSRSNVTLDHDVLTMIFEKVAAIGNIRDVVKLRTVSPWAAYGIDRGLTKNTHIKVDIRAPIEFRINGMKKEKLPVPEPVIFIQGSRVTPEKCNELLAFLLGKMRTVTEVSLNIEDADLTNFNSLLDQLIKAENVKLEVLRLKRLKGGQTIPKICELILANAKTLRVVGRIGLSEALALDSTVSQCCL
;
A
#
# COMPACT_ATOMS: atom_id res chain seq x y z
N MET A 1 -75.79 30.25 20.27
CA MET A 1 -75.12 29.22 21.10
C MET A 1 -75.21 27.91 20.33
N SER A 2 -74.22 27.64 19.49
CA SER A 2 -74.15 26.42 18.68
C SER A 2 -72.85 25.72 19.03
N THR A 3 -72.95 24.57 19.67
CA THR A 3 -71.85 23.65 19.94
C THR A 3 -71.62 22.82 18.69
N SER A 4 -70.53 23.08 17.97
CA SER A 4 -69.99 22.17 16.95
C SER A 4 -68.94 21.26 17.58
N SER A 5 -69.19 19.99 17.37
CA SER A 5 -68.46 18.80 17.79
C SER A 5 -67.17 18.57 16.99
N GLU A 6 -66.30 17.72 17.56
CA GLU A 6 -65.14 17.06 16.91
C GLU A 6 -63.90 17.97 16.77
N GLN A 7 -62.90 18.01 17.65
CA GLN A 7 -62.27 16.96 18.46
C GLN A 7 -61.83 15.73 17.66
N ALA A 8 -61.07 15.94 16.57
CA ALA A 8 -60.06 15.00 16.08
C ALA A 8 -59.27 15.56 14.88
N GLU A 9 -58.48 16.62 15.04
CA GLU A 9 -57.38 16.88 14.09
C GLU A 9 -56.10 17.19 14.85
N SER A 10 -55.45 16.08 15.18
CA SER A 10 -54.02 15.88 15.28
C SER A 10 -53.19 16.97 15.96
N ASP A 11 -52.74 16.61 17.17
CA ASP A 11 -51.37 16.81 17.65
C ASP A 11 -50.33 16.37 16.59
N LEU A 12 -50.22 17.13 15.51
CA LEU A 12 -49.10 17.12 14.57
C LEU A 12 -48.27 18.38 14.79
N SER A 13 -47.98 18.69 16.06
CA SER A 13 -46.66 19.20 16.40
C SER A 13 -45.68 18.08 16.07
N SER A 14 -45.31 17.98 14.81
CA SER A 14 -44.14 17.24 14.40
C SER A 14 -42.97 17.83 15.20
N VAL A 15 -42.61 17.13 16.27
CA VAL A 15 -41.29 17.28 16.87
C VAL A 15 -40.34 16.89 15.75
N ILE A 16 -39.89 17.89 15.00
CA ILE A 16 -38.79 17.73 14.07
C ILE A 16 -37.68 17.16 14.95
N PRO A 17 -37.18 15.93 14.70
CA PRO A 17 -36.06 15.42 15.47
C PRO A 17 -34.91 16.37 15.17
N SER A 18 -34.61 17.25 16.11
CA SER A 18 -33.42 18.08 16.01
C SER A 18 -32.26 17.11 15.99
N CYS A 19 -31.62 16.95 14.83
CA CYS A 19 -30.33 16.28 14.70
C CYS A 19 -29.20 17.08 15.39
N SER A 20 -29.51 17.93 16.37
CA SER A 20 -28.55 18.48 17.33
C SER A 20 -28.09 17.37 18.27
N ARG A 21 -27.40 16.36 17.72
CA ARG A 21 -26.52 15.53 18.54
C ARG A 21 -25.50 16.48 19.14
N SER A 22 -25.22 16.36 20.44
CA SER A 22 -24.07 17.02 21.07
C SER A 22 -22.85 16.76 20.19
N ASN A 23 -22.15 17.83 19.76
CA ASN A 23 -20.91 17.69 19.02
C ASN A 23 -19.94 16.86 19.86
N VAL A 24 -19.72 15.61 19.47
CA VAL A 24 -18.72 14.76 20.11
C VAL A 24 -17.37 15.25 19.63
N THR A 25 -16.73 16.08 20.44
CA THR A 25 -15.34 16.50 20.23
C THR A 25 -14.43 15.38 20.69
N LEU A 26 -13.77 14.72 19.74
CA LEU A 26 -12.69 13.80 20.05
C LEU A 26 -11.47 14.60 20.51
N ASP A 27 -10.81 14.08 21.54
CA ASP A 27 -9.55 14.64 22.02
C ASP A 27 -8.45 14.56 20.92
N HIS A 28 -7.52 15.50 20.95
CA HIS A 28 -6.46 15.63 19.96
C HIS A 28 -5.54 14.41 19.93
N ASP A 29 -5.27 13.79 21.08
CA ASP A 29 -4.46 12.57 21.17
C ASP A 29 -5.17 11.38 20.50
N VAL A 30 -6.47 11.24 20.75
CA VAL A 30 -7.31 10.20 20.14
C VAL A 30 -7.37 10.38 18.62
N LEU A 31 -7.59 11.61 18.15
CA LEU A 31 -7.57 11.92 16.72
C LEU A 31 -6.22 11.60 16.07
N THR A 32 -5.12 11.97 16.73
CA THR A 32 -3.76 11.68 16.24
C THR A 32 -3.54 10.17 16.12
N MET A 33 -3.95 9.39 17.13
CA MET A 33 -3.87 7.93 17.08
C MET A 33 -4.70 7.33 15.95
N ILE A 34 -5.91 7.84 15.73
CA ILE A 34 -6.78 7.38 14.62
C ILE A 34 -6.07 7.60 13.29
N PHE A 35 -5.55 8.81 13.04
CA PHE A 35 -4.87 9.11 11.78
C PHE A 35 -3.55 8.34 11.61
N GLU A 36 -2.82 8.10 12.70
CA GLU A 36 -1.63 7.24 12.69
C GLU A 36 -1.99 5.80 12.28
N LYS A 37 -3.09 5.25 12.81
CA LYS A 37 -3.58 3.91 12.43
C LYS A 37 -4.08 3.87 11.00
N VAL A 38 -4.81 4.90 10.55
CA VAL A 38 -5.27 5.03 9.17
C VAL A 38 -4.09 5.05 8.21
N ALA A 39 -3.01 5.76 8.53
CA ALA A 39 -1.80 5.77 7.70
C ALA A 39 -1.09 4.41 7.64
N ALA A 40 -1.23 3.57 8.67
CA ALA A 40 -0.62 2.24 8.71
C ALA A 40 -1.40 1.18 7.91
N ILE A 41 -2.73 1.26 7.87
CA ILE A 41 -3.60 0.23 7.25
C ILE A 41 -4.20 0.66 5.91
N GLY A 42 -4.30 1.96 5.70
CA GLY A 42 -5.05 2.55 4.60
C GLY A 42 -4.31 2.45 3.26
N ASN A 43 -5.10 2.52 2.20
CA ASN A 43 -4.59 2.72 0.84
C ASN A 43 -3.85 4.06 0.77
N ILE A 44 -2.58 4.07 0.33
CA ILE A 44 -1.74 5.27 0.42
C ILE A 44 -2.34 6.48 -0.29
N ARG A 45 -3.03 6.28 -1.43
CA ARG A 45 -3.72 7.34 -2.17
C ARG A 45 -4.77 8.05 -1.31
N ASP A 46 -5.57 7.31 -0.57
CA ASP A 46 -6.64 7.89 0.25
C ASP A 46 -6.09 8.46 1.56
N VAL A 47 -5.09 7.80 2.14
CA VAL A 47 -4.32 8.34 3.28
C VAL A 47 -3.73 9.70 2.94
N VAL A 48 -3.07 9.86 1.79
CA VAL A 48 -2.48 11.15 1.41
C VAL A 48 -3.53 12.24 1.22
N LYS A 49 -4.73 11.92 0.70
CA LYS A 49 -5.84 12.87 0.59
C LYS A 49 -6.35 13.31 1.96
N LEU A 50 -6.39 12.42 2.95
CA LEU A 50 -6.88 12.75 4.30
C LEU A 50 -6.02 13.82 5.01
N ARG A 51 -4.78 14.03 4.57
CA ARG A 51 -3.93 15.12 5.06
C ARG A 51 -4.55 16.51 4.85
N THR A 52 -5.43 16.68 3.86
CA THR A 52 -6.07 17.98 3.59
C THR A 52 -7.29 18.26 4.47
N VAL A 53 -7.76 17.28 5.24
CA VAL A 53 -8.97 17.43 6.08
C VAL A 53 -8.72 18.34 7.28
N SER A 54 -7.55 18.22 7.91
CA SER A 54 -7.15 19.09 9.02
C SER A 54 -5.63 19.05 9.26
N PRO A 55 -5.06 20.07 9.94
CA PRO A 55 -3.66 20.02 10.36
C PRO A 55 -3.32 18.82 11.26
N TRP A 56 -4.26 18.40 12.10
CA TRP A 56 -4.10 17.22 12.96
C TRP A 56 -4.08 15.92 12.16
N ALA A 57 -4.90 15.82 11.11
CA ALA A 57 -4.85 14.70 10.19
C ALA A 57 -3.50 14.63 9.47
N ALA A 58 -3.00 15.76 8.97
CA ALA A 58 -1.68 15.85 8.35
C ALA A 58 -0.57 15.38 9.30
N TYR A 59 -0.57 15.87 10.55
CA TYR A 59 0.40 15.48 11.57
C TYR A 59 0.34 13.99 11.91
N GLY A 60 -0.86 13.46 12.19
CA GLY A 60 -1.04 12.04 12.53
C GLY A 60 -0.65 11.10 11.39
N ILE A 61 -0.97 11.47 10.15
CA ILE A 61 -0.59 10.71 8.96
C ILE A 61 0.91 10.74 8.74
N ASP A 62 1.55 11.92 8.81
CA ASP A 62 2.99 12.04 8.61
C ASP A 62 3.75 11.25 9.69
N ARG A 63 3.30 11.32 10.95
CA ARG A 63 3.83 10.50 12.04
C ARG A 63 3.66 9.01 11.78
N GLY A 64 2.50 8.59 11.28
CA GLY A 64 2.22 7.19 10.93
C GLY A 64 3.09 6.68 9.79
N LEU A 65 3.28 7.48 8.73
CA LEU A 65 4.17 7.15 7.62
C LEU A 65 5.63 7.04 8.07
N THR A 66 6.09 7.94 8.95
CA THR A 66 7.46 7.89 9.48
C THR A 66 7.73 6.66 10.34
N LYS A 67 6.75 6.21 11.11
CA LYS A 67 6.84 5.00 11.93
C LYS A 67 6.61 3.70 11.15
N ASN A 68 5.98 3.78 9.98
CA ASN A 68 5.77 2.60 9.16
C ASN A 68 7.12 2.06 8.70
N THR A 69 7.29 0.75 8.84
CA THR A 69 8.53 0.04 8.46
C THR A 69 8.30 -1.00 7.37
N HIS A 70 7.05 -1.15 6.91
CA HIS A 70 6.66 -2.17 5.94
C HIS A 70 6.30 -1.54 4.60
N ILE A 71 6.91 -2.02 3.52
CA ILE A 71 6.53 -1.70 2.14
C ILE A 71 5.91 -2.93 1.47
N LYS A 72 4.71 -2.76 0.91
CA LYS A 72 4.03 -3.78 0.12
C LYS A 72 3.86 -3.36 -1.33
N VAL A 73 4.34 -4.20 -2.24
CA VAL A 73 4.21 -4.04 -3.70
C VAL A 73 3.60 -5.31 -4.28
N ASP A 74 2.49 -5.17 -4.99
CA ASP A 74 1.83 -6.26 -5.71
C ASP A 74 1.75 -5.92 -7.21
N ILE A 75 2.51 -6.62 -8.04
CA ILE A 75 2.43 -6.59 -9.50
C ILE A 75 1.62 -7.80 -9.94
N ARG A 76 0.40 -7.57 -10.42
CA ARG A 76 -0.52 -8.63 -10.86
C ARG A 76 -0.39 -8.89 -12.36
N ALA A 77 -0.95 -10.00 -12.82
CA ALA A 77 -1.00 -10.31 -14.24
C ALA A 77 -1.69 -9.15 -15.01
N PRO A 78 -1.14 -8.74 -16.17
CA PRO A 78 -1.70 -7.65 -16.93
C PRO A 78 -3.09 -8.02 -17.47
N ILE A 79 -3.95 -7.03 -17.62
CA ILE A 79 -5.30 -7.23 -18.14
C ILE A 79 -5.18 -7.32 -19.67
N GLU A 80 -5.35 -8.52 -20.19
CA GLU A 80 -5.32 -8.79 -21.64
C GLU A 80 -6.69 -8.60 -22.30
N PHE A 81 -7.77 -8.67 -21.51
CA PHE A 81 -9.14 -8.65 -22.03
C PHE A 81 -9.99 -7.65 -21.26
N ARG A 82 -10.75 -6.85 -22.01
CA ARG A 82 -11.79 -5.98 -21.47
C ARG A 82 -13.15 -6.55 -21.82
N ILE A 83 -14.06 -6.58 -20.85
CA ILE A 83 -15.43 -7.02 -21.06
C ILE A 83 -16.25 -5.78 -21.44
N ASN A 84 -16.71 -5.73 -22.69
CA ASN A 84 -17.60 -4.70 -23.19
C ASN A 84 -18.95 -5.36 -23.53
N GLY A 85 -19.94 -5.17 -22.66
CA GLY A 85 -21.22 -5.89 -22.73
C GLY A 85 -21.04 -7.40 -22.51
N MET A 86 -21.47 -8.23 -23.48
CA MET A 86 -21.32 -9.69 -23.44
C MET A 86 -20.08 -10.22 -24.18
N LYS A 87 -19.28 -9.35 -24.81
CA LYS A 87 -18.11 -9.75 -25.61
C LYS A 87 -16.81 -9.49 -24.84
N LYS A 88 -15.89 -10.45 -24.92
CA LYS A 88 -14.50 -10.29 -24.46
C LYS A 88 -13.70 -9.69 -25.60
N GLU A 89 -13.27 -8.46 -25.44
CA GLU A 89 -12.40 -7.78 -26.40
C GLU A 89 -10.96 -7.90 -25.92
N LYS A 90 -10.09 -8.44 -26.78
CA LYS A 90 -8.66 -8.50 -26.50
C LYS A 90 -8.09 -7.09 -26.66
N LEU A 91 -7.40 -6.62 -25.63
CA LEU A 91 -6.72 -5.34 -25.68
C LEU A 91 -5.51 -5.44 -26.63
N PRO A 92 -5.23 -4.39 -27.43
CA PRO A 92 -4.08 -4.39 -28.33
C PRO A 92 -2.76 -4.43 -27.56
N VAL A 93 -2.73 -3.80 -26.38
CA VAL A 93 -1.62 -3.82 -25.43
C VAL A 93 -2.17 -4.23 -24.07
N PRO A 94 -1.64 -5.28 -23.41
CA PRO A 94 -2.06 -5.67 -22.07
C PRO A 94 -1.87 -4.51 -21.07
N GLU A 95 -2.89 -4.24 -20.26
CA GLU A 95 -2.81 -3.15 -19.28
C GLU A 95 -2.08 -3.63 -18.01
N PRO A 96 -0.97 -2.99 -17.60
CA PRO A 96 -0.23 -3.38 -16.40
C PRO A 96 -1.04 -3.09 -15.13
N VAL A 97 -0.96 -4.01 -14.17
CA VAL A 97 -1.68 -3.91 -12.89
C VAL A 97 -0.70 -3.88 -11.74
N ILE A 98 -0.37 -2.67 -11.29
CA ILE A 98 0.61 -2.46 -10.22
C ILE A 98 -0.09 -1.82 -9.02
N PHE A 99 0.13 -2.40 -7.84
CA PHE A 99 -0.29 -1.86 -6.55
C PHE A 99 0.90 -1.59 -5.65
N ILE A 100 0.94 -0.41 -5.03
CA ILE A 100 1.89 -0.05 -3.98
C ILE A 100 1.08 0.41 -2.78
N GLN A 101 1.27 -0.23 -1.62
CA GLN A 101 0.48 0.02 -0.40
C GLN A 101 -1.04 0.05 -0.66
N GLY A 102 -1.51 -0.92 -1.44
CA GLY A 102 -2.92 -1.08 -1.79
C GLY A 102 -3.45 -0.10 -2.85
N SER A 103 -2.71 0.95 -3.24
CA SER A 103 -3.11 1.87 -4.31
C SER A 103 -2.74 1.33 -5.67
N ARG A 104 -3.67 1.39 -6.64
CA ARG A 104 -3.37 1.14 -8.06
C ARG A 104 -2.56 2.32 -8.61
N VAL A 105 -1.44 2.02 -9.27
CA VAL A 105 -0.51 3.02 -9.82
C VAL A 105 -0.21 2.69 -11.28
N THR A 106 0.00 3.73 -12.10
CA THR A 106 0.50 3.57 -13.46
C THR A 106 2.01 3.32 -13.44
N PRO A 107 2.60 2.61 -14.43
CA PRO A 107 4.03 2.34 -14.47
C PRO A 107 4.91 3.57 -14.25
N GLU A 108 4.57 4.68 -14.91
CA GLU A 108 5.28 5.96 -14.82
C GLU A 108 5.36 6.51 -13.38
N LYS A 109 4.29 6.37 -12.60
CA LYS A 109 4.18 6.93 -11.24
C LYS A 109 4.64 5.97 -10.15
N CYS A 110 4.98 4.73 -10.49
CA CYS A 110 5.40 3.73 -9.50
C CYS A 110 6.66 4.17 -8.77
N ASN A 111 7.64 4.66 -9.53
CA ASN A 111 8.92 5.15 -9.02
C ASN A 111 8.76 6.42 -8.19
N GLU A 112 7.86 7.33 -8.56
CA GLU A 112 7.58 8.54 -7.78
C GLU A 112 6.95 8.21 -6.44
N LEU A 113 5.98 7.30 -6.43
CA LEU A 113 5.28 6.92 -5.20
C LEU A 113 6.19 6.16 -4.24
N LEU A 114 7.03 5.24 -4.74
CA LEU A 114 7.98 4.52 -3.90
C LEU A 114 9.04 5.48 -3.32
N ALA A 115 9.58 6.40 -4.14
CA ALA A 115 10.49 7.44 -3.66
C ALA A 115 9.84 8.34 -2.60
N PHE A 116 8.58 8.72 -2.78
CA PHE A 116 7.82 9.47 -1.79
C PHE A 116 7.69 8.71 -0.46
N LEU A 117 7.37 7.42 -0.50
CA LEU A 117 7.26 6.58 0.70
C LEU A 117 8.62 6.47 1.42
N LEU A 118 9.68 6.16 0.67
CA LEU A 118 11.03 6.07 1.20
C LEU A 118 11.49 7.40 1.83
N GLY A 119 11.13 8.54 1.24
CA GLY A 119 11.43 9.86 1.81
C GLY A 119 10.67 10.19 3.09
N LYS A 120 9.56 9.50 3.38
CA LYS A 120 8.74 9.72 4.59
C LYS A 120 9.04 8.73 5.70
N MET A 121 9.42 7.49 5.35
CA MET A 121 9.69 6.41 6.29
C MET A 121 11.07 6.58 6.93
N ARG A 122 11.15 6.44 8.26
CA ARG A 122 12.43 6.54 8.97
C ARG A 122 13.35 5.36 8.67
N THR A 123 12.79 4.15 8.64
CA THR A 123 13.53 2.92 8.37
C THR A 123 12.57 1.87 7.83
N VAL A 124 12.97 1.17 6.77
CA VAL A 124 12.20 0.06 6.18
C VAL A 124 12.83 -1.25 6.62
N THR A 125 12.09 -2.05 7.39
CA THR A 125 12.55 -3.35 7.91
C THR A 125 11.85 -4.52 7.25
N GLU A 126 10.65 -4.32 6.70
CA GLU A 126 9.90 -5.37 6.00
C GLU A 126 9.54 -4.94 4.59
N VAL A 127 9.78 -5.82 3.62
CA VAL A 127 9.34 -5.64 2.24
C VAL A 127 8.57 -6.89 1.80
N SER A 128 7.37 -6.69 1.27
CA SER A 128 6.52 -7.74 0.71
C SER A 128 6.28 -7.49 -0.78
N LEU A 129 6.75 -8.42 -1.60
CA LEU A 129 6.71 -8.35 -3.05
C LEU A 129 5.89 -9.51 -3.60
N ASN A 130 4.81 -9.21 -4.32
CA ASN A 130 4.05 -10.20 -5.09
C ASN A 130 4.22 -9.90 -6.59
N ILE A 131 4.59 -10.91 -7.37
CA ILE A 131 4.80 -10.78 -8.82
C ILE A 131 4.05 -11.89 -9.55
N GLU A 132 3.16 -11.48 -10.44
CA GLU A 132 2.40 -12.37 -11.32
C GLU A 132 2.64 -12.06 -12.80
N ASP A 133 3.14 -10.87 -13.10
CA ASP A 133 3.52 -10.45 -14.46
C ASP A 133 4.83 -11.13 -14.92
N ALA A 134 4.94 -11.39 -16.22
CA ALA A 134 6.19 -11.84 -16.83
C ALA A 134 7.16 -10.69 -17.11
N ASP A 135 6.66 -9.48 -17.38
CA ASP A 135 7.54 -8.34 -17.59
C ASP A 135 8.08 -7.82 -16.24
N LEU A 136 9.41 -7.90 -16.07
CA LEU A 136 10.09 -7.49 -14.85
C LEU A 136 10.60 -6.05 -14.90
N THR A 137 10.35 -5.29 -15.97
CA THR A 137 10.90 -3.94 -16.15
C THR A 137 10.55 -3.01 -14.99
N ASN A 138 9.26 -2.90 -14.66
CA ASN A 138 8.79 -2.09 -13.53
C ASN A 138 9.28 -2.66 -12.19
N PHE A 139 9.26 -3.99 -12.04
CA PHE A 139 9.71 -4.65 -10.82
C PHE A 139 11.18 -4.36 -10.51
N ASN A 140 12.04 -4.52 -11.51
CA ASN A 140 13.47 -4.28 -11.41
C ASN A 140 13.80 -2.82 -11.12
N SER A 141 13.00 -1.88 -11.64
CA SER A 141 13.15 -0.46 -11.34
C SER A 141 12.80 -0.13 -9.88
N LEU A 142 11.73 -0.74 -9.34
CA LEU A 142 11.37 -0.60 -7.94
C LEU A 142 12.40 -1.24 -7.00
N LEU A 143 12.96 -2.38 -7.38
CA LEU A 143 14.06 -3.02 -6.65
C LEU A 143 15.31 -2.12 -6.59
N ASP A 144 15.68 -1.46 -7.69
CA ASP A 144 16.82 -0.54 -7.70
C ASP A 144 16.65 0.59 -6.68
N GLN A 145 15.45 1.13 -6.57
CA GLN A 145 15.17 2.18 -5.59
C GLN A 145 15.33 1.67 -4.15
N LEU A 146 14.86 0.44 -3.87
CA LEU A 146 15.03 -0.18 -2.56
C LEU A 146 16.51 -0.48 -2.24
N ILE A 147 17.29 -0.92 -3.23
CA ILE A 147 18.72 -1.21 -3.06
C ILE A 147 19.51 0.07 -2.78
N LYS A 148 19.18 1.17 -3.47
CA LYS A 148 19.88 2.45 -3.34
C LYS A 148 19.52 3.25 -2.09
N ALA A 149 18.40 2.94 -1.45
CA ALA A 149 17.89 3.73 -0.34
C ALA A 149 18.58 3.38 0.99
N GLU A 150 19.23 4.37 1.60
CA GLU A 150 20.01 4.18 2.85
C GLU A 150 19.14 3.84 4.08
N ASN A 151 17.87 4.21 4.05
CA ASN A 151 16.91 3.92 5.11
C ASN A 151 16.31 2.50 5.00
N VAL A 152 16.69 1.72 3.99
CA VAL A 152 16.29 0.32 3.85
C VAL A 152 17.28 -0.56 4.62
N LYS A 153 16.79 -1.18 5.68
CA LYS A 153 17.55 -2.09 6.56
C LYS A 153 16.68 -3.31 6.80
N LEU A 154 16.56 -4.13 5.76
CA LEU A 154 15.59 -5.23 5.74
C LEU A 154 15.94 -6.28 6.78
N GLU A 155 14.96 -6.62 7.61
CA GLU A 155 14.94 -7.79 8.48
C GLU A 155 14.11 -8.91 7.87
N VAL A 156 13.04 -8.55 7.14
CA VAL A 156 12.10 -9.50 6.55
C VAL A 156 11.87 -9.15 5.08
N LEU A 157 12.18 -10.09 4.18
CA LEU A 157 11.87 -9.99 2.76
C LEU A 157 10.88 -11.11 2.40
N ARG A 158 9.62 -10.77 2.13
CA ARG A 158 8.62 -11.73 1.64
C ARG A 158 8.47 -11.62 0.14
N LEU A 159 8.64 -12.74 -0.54
CA LEU A 159 8.50 -12.81 -1.99
C LEU A 159 7.47 -13.89 -2.35
N LYS A 160 6.49 -13.50 -3.17
CA LYS A 160 5.51 -14.40 -3.76
C LYS A 160 5.57 -14.25 -5.28
N ARG A 161 5.70 -15.38 -5.98
CA ARG A 161 5.79 -15.43 -7.44
C ARG A 161 4.74 -16.41 -7.96
N LEU A 162 4.01 -16.04 -9.01
CA LEU A 162 3.07 -16.96 -9.66
C LEU A 162 3.79 -17.87 -10.66
N LYS A 163 4.68 -17.31 -11.47
CA LYS A 163 5.40 -18.03 -12.52
C LYS A 163 6.70 -18.61 -11.96
N GLY A 164 6.77 -19.93 -11.84
CA GLY A 164 8.01 -20.63 -11.52
C GLY A 164 9.01 -20.55 -12.67
N GLY A 165 10.31 -20.64 -12.36
CA GLY A 165 11.40 -20.68 -13.36
C GLY A 165 11.90 -19.31 -13.85
N GLN A 166 11.24 -18.21 -13.48
CA GLN A 166 11.75 -16.88 -13.78
C GLN A 166 12.83 -16.46 -12.77
N THR A 167 14.06 -16.31 -13.25
CA THR A 167 15.19 -15.80 -12.46
C THR A 167 15.09 -14.28 -12.33
N ILE A 168 15.23 -13.77 -11.11
CA ILE A 168 15.24 -12.32 -10.83
C ILE A 168 16.55 -11.93 -10.13
N PRO A 169 17.60 -11.58 -10.89
CA PRO A 169 18.94 -11.32 -10.33
C PRO A 169 18.95 -10.21 -9.27
N LYS A 170 18.15 -9.15 -9.45
CA LYS A 170 18.08 -8.02 -8.51
C LYS A 170 17.57 -8.37 -7.12
N ILE A 171 16.86 -9.50 -6.98
CA ILE A 171 16.51 -10.01 -5.65
C ILE A 171 17.77 -10.43 -4.88
N CYS A 172 18.74 -11.05 -5.56
CA CYS A 172 20.01 -11.42 -4.94
C CYS A 172 20.78 -10.16 -4.51
N GLU A 173 20.82 -9.12 -5.35
CA GLU A 173 21.45 -7.84 -5.02
C GLU A 173 20.78 -7.19 -3.80
N LEU A 174 19.45 -7.18 -3.71
CA LEU A 174 18.73 -6.66 -2.54
C LEU A 174 19.04 -7.44 -1.27
N ILE A 175 19.14 -8.77 -1.36
CA ILE A 175 19.50 -9.65 -0.24
C ILE A 175 20.93 -9.35 0.22
N LEU A 176 21.89 -9.26 -0.71
CA LEU A 176 23.29 -8.99 -0.41
C LEU A 176 23.47 -7.60 0.21
N ALA A 177 22.78 -6.58 -0.32
CA ALA A 177 22.80 -5.22 0.23
C ALA A 177 22.31 -5.15 1.68
N ASN A 178 21.41 -6.07 2.08
CA ASN A 178 20.83 -6.13 3.42
C ASN A 178 21.32 -7.33 4.24
N ALA A 179 22.38 -8.04 3.82
CA ALA A 179 22.79 -9.31 4.40
C ALA A 179 23.08 -9.25 5.91
N LYS A 180 23.50 -8.09 6.43
CA LYS A 180 23.79 -7.87 7.85
C LYS A 180 22.54 -7.77 8.72
N THR A 181 21.42 -7.32 8.18
CA THR A 181 20.18 -7.08 8.93
C THR A 181 19.11 -8.14 8.66
N LEU A 182 19.21 -8.82 7.53
CA LEU A 182 18.19 -9.74 7.04
C LEU A 182 18.15 -11.01 7.90
N ARG A 183 16.97 -11.33 8.44
CA ARG A 183 16.72 -12.49 9.30
C ARG A 183 15.81 -13.50 8.63
N VAL A 184 14.84 -13.03 7.86
CA VAL A 184 13.84 -13.86 7.21
C VAL A 184 13.81 -13.54 5.73
N VAL A 185 14.05 -14.56 4.91
CA VAL A 185 13.85 -14.51 3.47
C VAL A 185 12.72 -15.47 3.12
N GLY A 186 11.75 -14.97 2.37
CA GLY A 186 10.66 -15.76 1.82
C GLY A 186 11.14 -16.73 0.74
N ARG A 187 10.22 -17.21 -0.08
CA ARG A 187 10.55 -18.17 -1.14
C ARG A 187 11.43 -17.51 -2.20
N ILE A 188 12.67 -17.94 -2.28
CA ILE A 188 13.60 -17.64 -3.39
C ILE A 188 13.59 -18.80 -4.39
N GLY A 189 13.87 -18.51 -5.66
CA GLY A 189 14.05 -19.55 -6.66
C GLY A 189 15.40 -20.25 -6.51
N LEU A 190 15.50 -21.45 -7.10
CA LEU A 190 16.72 -22.26 -7.04
C LEU A 190 17.92 -21.56 -7.69
N SER A 191 17.69 -20.89 -8.82
CA SER A 191 18.73 -20.14 -9.52
C SER A 191 19.29 -19.00 -8.67
N GLU A 192 18.44 -18.28 -7.95
CA GLU A 192 18.86 -17.23 -7.00
C GLU A 192 19.60 -17.79 -5.80
N ALA A 193 19.14 -18.93 -5.27
CA ALA A 193 19.81 -19.60 -4.17
C ALA A 193 21.24 -20.02 -4.54
N LEU A 194 21.44 -20.60 -5.73
CA LEU A 194 22.77 -20.96 -6.25
C LEU A 194 23.66 -19.72 -6.44
N ALA A 195 23.10 -18.60 -6.92
CA ALA A 195 23.85 -17.36 -7.08
C ALA A 195 24.27 -16.75 -5.73
N LEU A 196 23.43 -16.85 -4.71
CA LEU A 196 23.75 -16.41 -3.35
C LEU A 196 24.82 -17.32 -2.70
N ASP A 197 24.74 -18.63 -2.89
CA ASP A 197 25.70 -19.58 -2.31
C ASP A 197 27.12 -19.41 -2.90
N SER A 198 27.20 -19.22 -4.22
CA SER A 198 28.49 -18.98 -4.89
C SER A 198 29.15 -17.66 -4.49
N THR A 199 28.37 -16.61 -4.23
CA THR A 199 28.88 -15.30 -3.79
C THR A 199 29.29 -15.31 -2.31
N VAL A 200 28.57 -16.01 -1.44
CA VAL A 200 28.97 -16.20 -0.04
C VAL A 200 30.26 -17.03 0.05
N SER A 201 30.37 -18.09 -0.76
CA SER A 201 31.58 -18.92 -0.81
C SER A 201 32.84 -18.17 -1.27
N GLN A 202 32.68 -17.12 -2.09
CA GLN A 202 33.80 -16.25 -2.53
C GLN A 202 34.19 -15.18 -1.51
N CYS A 203 33.29 -14.76 -0.60
CA CYS A 203 33.62 -13.79 0.46
C CYS A 203 34.24 -14.43 1.72
N CYS A 204 34.33 -15.76 1.80
CA CYS A 204 34.93 -16.50 2.91
C CYS A 204 36.37 -16.99 2.65
N LEU A 205 37.05 -16.44 1.63
CA LEU A 205 38.49 -16.59 1.37
C LEU A 205 39.19 -15.23 1.55
#